data_AF-A0A7T9I1E2-F1
#
_entry.id   AF-A0A7T9I1E2-F1
#
_cell.length_a   1.000
_cell.length_b   1.000
_cell.length_c   1.000
_cell.angle_alpha   90.00
_cell.angle_beta   90.00
_cell.angle_gamma   90.00
#
_symmetry.space_group_name_H-M   'P 1'
#
loop_
_entity.id
_entity.type
_entity.pdbx_description
1 polymer ?
#
loop_
_entity_poly.entity_id
_entity_poly.type
_entity_poly.pdbx_seq_one_letter_code
_entity_poly.pdbx_strand_id
1 'polypeptide(L)' 'MAKSPEAEKRTFANMYICMRCNNRNRGSEGKKPTICRNCGSTRLRLKKKRKITKA' A
#
# COMPACT_ATOMS: atom_id res chain seq x y z
N MET A 1 -2.13 8.58 21.00
CA MET A 1 -3.02 7.83 20.09
C MET A 1 -2.69 6.35 20.17
N ALA A 2 -3.61 5.53 20.68
CA ALA A 2 -3.43 4.08 20.74
C ALA A 2 -3.46 3.48 19.32
N LYS A 3 -2.50 2.59 18.99
CA LYS A 3 -2.51 1.86 17.71
C LYS A 3 -3.50 0.71 17.79
N SER A 4 -4.64 0.82 17.10
CA SER A 4 -5.52 -0.34 16.88
C SER A 4 -4.98 -1.17 15.70
N PRO A 5 -4.68 -2.46 15.92
CA PRO A 5 -4.20 -3.34 14.86
C PRO A 5 -5.27 -3.60 13.79
N GLU A 6 -6.57 -3.59 14.11
CA GLU A 6 -7.62 -3.76 13.10
C GLU A 6 -7.71 -2.53 12.17
N ALA A 7 -7.61 -1.34 12.75
CA ALA A 7 -7.59 -0.10 11.97
C ALA A 7 -6.40 -0.05 11.01
N GLU A 8 -5.23 -0.53 11.44
CA GLU A 8 -4.05 -0.60 10.58
C GLU A 8 -4.23 -1.58 9.41
N LYS A 9 -4.81 -2.76 9.67
CA LYS A 9 -5.12 -3.74 8.61
C LYS A 9 -6.10 -3.17 7.59
N ARG A 10 -7.20 -2.54 8.04
CA ARG A 10 -8.21 -1.97 7.12
C ARG A 10 -7.68 -0.79 6.29
N THR A 11 -6.83 0.04 6.90
CA THR A 11 -6.42 1.32 6.30
C THR A 11 -5.17 1.20 5.44
N PHE A 12 -4.23 0.33 5.82
CA PHE A 12 -2.90 0.28 5.19
C PHE A 12 -2.58 -1.05 4.51
N ALA A 13 -3.34 -2.13 4.72
CA ALA A 13 -3.08 -3.40 4.04
C ALA A 13 -3.24 -3.24 2.52
N ASN A 14 -2.28 -3.80 1.78
CA ASN A 14 -2.25 -3.86 0.32
C ASN A 14 -2.46 -2.50 -0.37
N MET A 15 -2.12 -1.41 0.31
CA MET A 15 -2.22 -0.06 -0.24
C MET A 15 -0.90 0.34 -0.89
N TYR A 16 -0.97 0.65 -2.18
CA TYR A 16 0.13 1.11 -3.01
C TYR A 16 -0.07 2.56 -3.42
N ILE A 17 1.01 3.33 -3.41
CA ILE A 17 1.04 4.73 -3.84
C ILE A 17 1.77 4.79 -5.18
N CYS A 18 1.15 5.40 -6.18
CA CYS A 18 1.82 5.70 -7.43
C CYS A 18 2.87 6.79 -7.22
N MET A 19 4.09 6.57 -7.68
CA MET A 19 5.18 7.56 -7.57
C MET A 19 5.09 8.70 -8.59
N ARG A 20 4.18 8.61 -9.57
CA ARG A 20 3.99 9.65 -10.59
C ARG A 20 2.87 10.64 -10.23
N CYS A 21 1.73 10.12 -9.75
CA CYS A 21 0.54 10.94 -9.47
C CYS A 21 0.06 10.86 -8.00
N ASN A 22 0.80 10.18 -7.12
CA ASN A 22 0.44 9.94 -5.72
C ASN A 22 -0.92 9.26 -5.47
N ASN A 23 -1.58 8.76 -6.51
CA ASN A 23 -2.86 8.07 -6.34
C ASN A 23 -2.71 6.77 -5.54
N ARG A 24 -3.73 6.47 -4.74
CA ARG A 24 -3.83 5.26 -3.92
C ARG A 24 -4.43 4.13 -4.75
N ASN A 25 -3.69 3.04 -4.87
CA ASN A 25 -4.10 1.82 -5.56
C ASN A 25 -4.17 0.68 -4.54
N ARG A 26 -5.26 -0.09 -4.56
CA ARG A 26 -5.35 -1.33 -3.78
C ARG A 26 -4.83 -2.47 -4.64
N GLY A 27 -3.90 -3.24 -4.08
CA GLY A 27 -3.54 -4.55 -4.59
C GLY A 27 -4.38 -5.65 -3.94
N SER A 28 -4.33 -6.84 -4.52
CA SER A 28 -4.81 -8.05 -3.85
C SER A 28 -3.82 -8.46 -2.77
N GLU A 29 -4.23 -9.35 -1.88
CA GLU A 29 -3.38 -9.85 -0.81
C GLU A 29 -2.07 -10.44 -1.37
N GLY A 30 -0.93 -9.87 -0.96
CA GLY A 30 0.40 -10.28 -1.43
C GLY A 30 0.74 -9.90 -2.88
N LYS A 31 -0.17 -9.28 -3.65
CA LYS A 31 0.07 -8.92 -5.06
C LYS A 31 0.11 -7.42 -5.26
N LYS A 32 1.22 -6.95 -5.84
CA LYS A 32 1.37 -5.55 -6.28
C LYS A 32 0.51 -5.31 -7.53
N PRO A 33 -0.28 -4.22 -7.58
CA PRO A 33 -0.98 -3.83 -8.80
C PRO A 33 0.03 -3.49 -9.90
N THR A 34 -0.23 -3.97 -11.12
CA THR A 34 0.68 -3.80 -12.26
C THR A 34 0.76 -2.35 -12.71
N ILE A 35 -0.38 -1.66 -12.72
CA ILE A 35 -0.52 -0.28 -13.22
C ILE A 35 -1.32 0.61 -12.26
N CYS A 36 -1.00 1.89 -12.26
CA CYS A 36 -1.80 2.90 -11.58
C CYS A 36 -3.12 3.11 -12.31
N ARG A 37 -4.24 3.04 -11.59
CA ARG A 37 -5.59 3.20 -12.16
C ARG A 37 -5.89 4.60 -12.71
N ASN A 38 -5.06 5.59 -12.39
CA ASN A 38 -5.25 6.98 -12.85
C ASN A 38 -4.32 7.35 -14.00
N CYS A 39 -3.00 7.18 -13.84
CA CYS A 39 -2.02 7.64 -14.83
C CYS A 39 -1.35 6.52 -15.63
N GLY A 40 -1.77 5.26 -15.45
CA GLY A 40 -1.19 4.09 -16.15
C GLY A 40 0.25 3.72 -15.75
N SER A 41 0.91 4.49 -14.89
CA SER A 41 2.30 4.20 -14.50
C SER A 41 2.44 2.91 -13.70
N THR A 42 3.49 2.14 -13.98
CA THR A 42 3.88 0.91 -13.26
C THR A 42 4.71 1.19 -11.98
N ARG A 43 5.11 2.45 -11.76
CA ARG A 43 5.92 2.87 -10.61
C ARG A 43 5.04 3.04 -9.37
N LEU A 44 4.83 1.95 -8.65
CA LEU A 44 4.02 1.87 -7.44
C LEU A 44 4.85 1.37 -6.26
N ARG A 45 4.71 2.03 -5.09
CA ARG A 45 5.36 1.66 -3.82
C ARG A 45 4.32 1.28 -2.77
N LEU A 46 4.63 0.36 -1.85
CA LEU A 46 3.76 0.13 -0.69
C LEU A 46 3.69 1.37 0.19
N LYS A 47 2.50 1.70 0.69
CA LYS A 47 2.28 2.83 1.61
C LYS A 47 2.97 2.60 2.95
N LYS A 48 2.83 1.39 3.51
CA LYS A 48 3.49 0.97 4.75
C LYS A 48 4.29 -0.29 4.44
N LYS A 49 5.63 -0.20 4.49
CA LYS A 49 6.47 -1.41 4.43
C LYS A 49 6.19 -2.23 5.69
N ARG A 50 6.05 -3.56 5.56
CA ARG A 50 6.04 -4.46 6.72
C ARG A 50 7.31 -4.18 7.51
N LYS A 51 7.17 -3.68 8.75
CA LYS A 51 8.30 -3.64 9.68
C LYS A 51 8.51 -5.09 10.12
N ILE A 52 9.61 -5.69 9.71
CA ILE A 52 10.06 -6.95 10.30
C ILE A 52 10.56 -6.56 11.68
N THR A 53 9.74 -6.69 12.71
CA THR A 53 10.21 -6.72 14.09
C THR A 53 11.04 -7.99 14.21
N LYS A 54 12.37 -7.84 14.18
CA LYS A 54 13.26 -8.89 14.67
C LYS A 54 12.94 -9.06 16.15
N ALA A 55 12.57 -10.29 16.53
CA ALA A 55 12.34 -10.69 17.91
C ALA A 55 13.65 -10.65 18.70
#